data_AF-A0A1C6LC21-F1
#
_entry.id   AF-A0A1C6LC21-F1
#
_cell.length_a   1.000
_cell.length_b   1.000
_cell.length_c   1.000
_cell.angle_alpha   90.00
_cell.angle_beta   90.00
_cell.angle_gamma   90.00
#
_symmetry.space_group_name_H-M   'P 1'
#
loop_
_entity.id
_entity.type
_entity.pdbx_description
1 polymer ?
#
loop_
_entity_poly.entity_id
_entity_poly.type
_entity_poly.pdbx_seq_one_letter_code
_entity_poly.pdbx_strand_id
1 'polypeptide(L)'
;MDYFSEANKLYNLKEYDKAIELYKKSIETKENTACAYYNAGVCFIKLKNFNAAIDMIKNALSIQKESKYFFNLAYCYAMKEDTNKALIYFNRAWSLDSTDTDCEKAINLIMANKKAL
;
A
#
# COMPACT_ATOMS: atom_id res chain seq x y z
N MET A 1 22.04 10.95 8.23
CA MET A 1 22.07 9.69 7.47
C MET A 1 20.70 9.58 6.86
N ASP A 2 20.59 9.52 5.53
CA ASP A 2 19.30 9.49 4.85
C ASP A 2 18.75 8.05 4.89
N TYR A 3 17.99 7.76 5.95
CA TYR A 3 17.43 6.44 6.17
C TYR A 3 16.44 6.05 5.07
N PHE A 4 15.73 7.02 4.50
CA PHE A 4 14.75 6.78 3.44
C PHE A 4 15.42 6.28 2.15
N SER A 5 16.49 6.96 1.72
CA SER A 5 17.23 6.57 0.51
C SER A 5 17.92 5.21 0.67
N GLU A 6 18.49 4.93 1.84
CA GLU A 6 19.10 3.65 2.13
C GLU A 6 18.06 2.51 2.18
N ALA A 7 16.89 2.76 2.78
CA ALA A 7 15.77 1.84 2.76
C ALA A 7 15.32 1.51 1.32
N ASN A 8 15.25 2.51 0.43
CA ASN A 8 14.91 2.30 -0.98
C ASN A 8 15.94 1.41 -1.71
N LYS A 9 17.23 1.54 -1.37
CA LYS A 9 18.27 0.65 -1.92
C LYS A 9 18.04 -0.80 -1.47
N LEU A 10 17.79 -1.02 -0.18
CA LEU A 10 17.49 -2.36 0.35
C LEU A 10 16.21 -2.95 -0.25
N TYR A 11 15.18 -2.13 -0.45
CA TYR A 11 13.96 -2.53 -1.15
C TYR A 11 14.25 -3.04 -2.56
N ASN A 12 15.09 -2.34 -3.33
CA ASN A 12 15.48 -2.75 -4.68
C ASN A 12 16.31 -4.04 -4.68
N LEU A 13 17.09 -4.29 -3.61
CA LEU A 13 17.79 -5.56 -3.37
C LEU A 13 16.86 -6.67 -2.84
N LYS A 14 15.57 -6.39 -2.67
CA LYS A 14 14.56 -7.29 -2.09
C LYS A 14 14.82 -7.69 -0.63
N GLU A 15 15.66 -6.94 0.07
CA GLU A 15 15.92 -7.10 1.51
C GLU A 15 14.83 -6.39 2.32
N TYR A 16 13.59 -6.87 2.19
CA TYR A 16 12.40 -6.18 2.68
C TYR A 16 12.40 -5.95 4.19
N ASP A 17 12.86 -6.93 4.99
CA ASP A 17 12.93 -6.78 6.45
C ASP A 17 13.87 -5.65 6.87
N LYS A 18 15.08 -5.59 6.29
CA LYS A 18 16.04 -4.51 6.57
C LYS A 18 15.55 -3.16 6.05
N ALA A 19 14.89 -3.13 4.90
CA ALA A 19 14.27 -1.93 4.37
C ALA A 19 13.20 -1.39 5.35
N ILE A 20 12.39 -2.25 5.95
CA ILE A 20 11.39 -1.87 6.97
C ILE A 20 12.05 -1.22 8.18
N GLU A 21 13.17 -1.76 8.68
CA GLU A 21 13.90 -1.17 9.80
C GLU A 21 14.38 0.25 9.50
N LEU A 22 14.90 0.48 8.29
CA LEU A 22 15.34 1.82 7.89
C LEU A 22 14.17 2.76 7.61
N TYR A 23 13.06 2.30 7.05
CA TYR A 23 11.86 3.12 6.94
C TYR A 23 11.30 3.52 8.31
N LYS A 24 11.37 2.64 9.32
CA LYS A 24 10.99 3.01 10.70
C LYS A 24 11.88 4.12 11.26
N LYS A 25 13.20 4.05 11.04
CA LYS A 25 14.11 5.14 11.43
C LYS A 25 13.81 6.44 10.68
N SER A 26 13.48 6.37 9.39
CA SER A 26 13.03 7.53 8.60
C SER A 26 11.75 8.17 9.17
N ILE A 27 10.81 7.35 9.65
CA ILE A 27 9.60 7.81 10.33
C ILE A 27 9.94 8.51 11.65
N GLU A 28 10.83 7.94 12.45
CA GLU A 28 11.29 8.51 13.73
C GLU A 28 11.99 9.86 13.54
N THR A 29 12.83 10.00 12.50
CA THR A 29 13.49 11.26 12.15
C THR A 29 12.59 12.23 11.38
N LYS A 30 11.33 11.84 11.10
CA LYS A 30 10.33 12.61 10.32
C LYS A 30 10.79 12.95 8.90
N GLU A 31 11.69 12.15 8.34
CA GLU A 31 12.14 12.27 6.96
C GLU A 31 11.15 11.52 6.06
N ASN A 32 10.61 12.20 5.03
CA ASN A 32 9.72 11.60 4.04
C ASN A 32 8.58 10.75 4.63
N THR A 33 8.03 11.15 5.78
CA THR A 33 7.23 10.28 6.66
C THR A 33 6.09 9.54 5.96
N ALA A 34 5.31 10.21 5.10
CA ALA A 34 4.22 9.58 4.35
C ALA A 34 4.75 8.47 3.41
N CYS A 35 5.79 8.77 2.65
CA CYS A 35 6.45 7.82 1.75
C CYS A 35 7.11 6.67 2.53
N ALA A 36 7.71 6.95 3.69
CA ALA A 36 8.36 5.94 4.52
C ALA A 36 7.33 4.95 5.09
N TYR A 37 6.19 5.43 5.61
CA TYR A 37 5.07 4.58 5.98
C TYR A 37 4.56 3.74 4.80
N TYR A 38 4.32 4.38 3.64
CA TYR A 38 3.83 3.67 2.47
C TYR A 38 4.81 2.59 1.99
N ASN A 39 6.09 2.91 1.84
CA ASN A 39 7.09 1.96 1.36
C ASN A 39 7.33 0.81 2.36
N ALA A 40 7.28 1.07 3.68
CA ALA A 40 7.25 0.01 4.68
C ALA A 40 6.03 -0.90 4.50
N GLY A 41 4.86 -0.31 4.22
CA GLY A 41 3.65 -1.05 3.87
C GLY A 41 3.83 -1.93 2.62
N VAL A 42 4.48 -1.41 1.57
CA VAL A 42 4.79 -2.19 0.36
C VAL A 42 5.75 -3.34 0.66
N CYS A 43 6.77 -3.15 1.50
CA CYS A 43 7.62 -4.24 1.97
C CYS A 43 6.80 -5.34 2.67
N PHE A 44 5.88 -4.97 3.57
CA PHE A 44 4.99 -5.93 4.21
C PHE A 44 4.08 -6.67 3.22
N ILE A 45 3.60 -6.00 2.15
CA ILE A 45 2.89 -6.67 1.05
C ILE A 45 3.77 -7.73 0.40
N LYS A 46 5.04 -7.41 0.10
CA LYS A 46 5.99 -8.37 -0.52
C LYS A 46 6.26 -9.57 0.39
N LEU A 47 6.23 -9.36 1.70
CA LEU A 47 6.33 -10.41 2.72
C LEU A 47 4.98 -11.10 3.02
N LYS A 48 3.91 -10.77 2.29
CA LYS A 48 2.53 -11.26 2.50
C LYS A 48 1.96 -10.99 3.91
N ASN A 49 2.53 -10.04 4.64
CA ASN A 49 2.00 -9.59 5.93
C ASN A 49 0.99 -8.45 5.71
N PHE A 50 -0.20 -8.80 5.24
CA PHE A 50 -1.22 -7.81 4.86
C PHE A 50 -1.75 -7.00 6.04
N ASN A 51 -1.72 -7.52 7.26
CA ASN A 51 -2.13 -6.77 8.46
C ASN A 51 -1.19 -5.60 8.72
N ALA A 52 0.12 -5.86 8.80
CA ALA A 52 1.11 -4.80 9.00
C ALA A 52 1.13 -3.81 7.82
N ALA A 53 0.94 -4.30 6.60
CA ALA A 53 0.81 -3.44 5.43
C ALA A 53 -0.37 -2.46 5.54
N ILE A 54 -1.54 -2.93 5.95
CA ILE A 54 -2.74 -2.08 6.15
C ILE A 54 -2.45 -0.98 7.17
N ASP A 55 -1.82 -1.31 8.29
CA ASP A 55 -1.53 -0.33 9.34
C ASP A 55 -0.55 0.75 8.85
N MET A 56 0.53 0.34 8.17
CA MET A 56 1.50 1.28 7.61
C MET A 56 0.87 2.16 6.53
N ILE A 57 0.09 1.60 5.60
CA ILE A 57 -0.54 2.37 4.53
C ILE A 57 -1.62 3.32 5.07
N LYS A 58 -2.38 2.94 6.11
CA LYS A 58 -3.32 3.85 6.78
C LYS A 58 -2.62 5.04 7.44
N ASN A 59 -1.44 4.82 8.04
CA ASN A 59 -0.61 5.91 8.57
C ASN A 59 -0.06 6.80 7.45
N ALA A 60 0.31 6.25 6.29
CA ALA A 60 0.65 7.08 5.13
C ALA A 60 -0.54 7.95 4.68
N LEU A 61 -1.74 7.35 4.60
CA LEU A 61 -2.99 8.01 4.18
C LEU A 61 -3.48 9.09 5.14
N SER A 62 -3.12 9.03 6.42
CA SER A 62 -3.45 10.09 7.38
C SER A 62 -2.61 11.35 7.15
N ILE A 63 -1.45 11.22 6.48
CA ILE A 63 -0.54 12.32 6.15
C ILE A 63 -0.79 12.82 4.73
N GLN A 64 -0.83 11.90 3.75
CA GLN A 64 -0.98 12.24 2.33
C GLN A 64 -1.92 11.25 1.64
N LYS A 65 -2.86 11.77 0.86
CA LYS A 65 -3.85 10.98 0.13
C LYS A 65 -3.44 10.86 -1.34
N GLU A 66 -2.84 9.72 -1.70
CA GLU A 66 -2.45 9.41 -3.07
C GLU A 66 -3.22 8.19 -3.59
N SER A 67 -3.53 8.15 -4.90
CA SER A 67 -4.24 7.04 -5.54
C SER A 67 -3.57 5.68 -5.25
N LYS A 68 -2.26 5.57 -5.48
CA LYS A 68 -1.46 4.35 -5.20
C LYS A 68 -1.56 3.86 -3.75
N TYR A 69 -1.78 4.74 -2.77
CA TYR A 69 -1.90 4.34 -1.36
C TYR A 69 -3.26 3.66 -1.14
N PHE A 70 -4.33 4.22 -1.69
CA PHE A 70 -5.65 3.60 -1.67
C PHE A 70 -5.65 2.28 -2.45
N PHE A 71 -4.99 2.22 -3.61
CA PHE A 71 -4.87 1.00 -4.40
C PHE A 71 -4.20 -0.13 -3.61
N ASN A 72 -3.03 0.12 -3.02
CA ASN A 72 -2.33 -0.91 -2.25
C ASN A 72 -3.06 -1.28 -0.95
N LEU A 73 -3.78 -0.34 -0.33
CA LEU A 73 -4.68 -0.66 0.78
C LEU A 73 -5.82 -1.59 0.33
N ALA A 74 -6.45 -1.29 -0.81
CA ALA A 74 -7.50 -2.11 -1.39
C ALA A 74 -6.99 -3.52 -1.72
N TYR A 75 -5.80 -3.61 -2.32
CA TYR A 75 -5.12 -4.88 -2.58
C TYR A 75 -4.92 -5.69 -1.31
N CYS A 76 -4.48 -5.09 -0.20
CA CYS A 76 -4.33 -5.80 1.06
C CYS A 76 -5.67 -6.37 1.57
N TYR A 77 -6.77 -5.61 1.44
CA TYR A 77 -8.09 -6.13 1.81
C TYR A 77 -8.58 -7.23 0.87
N ALA A 78 -8.29 -7.15 -0.43
CA ALA A 78 -8.61 -8.20 -1.39
C ALA A 78 -7.86 -9.50 -1.07
N MET A 79 -6.57 -9.41 -0.73
CA MET A 79 -5.77 -10.56 -0.31
C MET A 79 -6.22 -11.18 1.02
N LYS A 80 -7.00 -10.42 1.81
CA LYS A 80 -7.67 -10.88 3.02
C LYS A 80 -9.13 -11.29 2.79
N GLU A 81 -9.56 -11.38 1.53
CA GLU A 81 -10.92 -11.73 1.11
C GLU A 81 -12.01 -10.74 1.59
N ASP A 82 -11.63 -9.58 2.13
CA ASP A 82 -12.54 -8.47 2.44
C ASP A 82 -12.84 -7.68 1.17
N THR A 83 -13.58 -8.32 0.26
CA THR A 83 -13.93 -7.77 -1.06
C THR A 83 -14.77 -6.50 -0.97
N ASN A 84 -15.51 -6.31 0.14
CA ASN A 84 -16.28 -5.10 0.40
C ASN A 84 -15.35 -3.90 0.61
N LYS A 85 -14.38 -3.99 1.52
CA LYS A 85 -13.41 -2.91 1.72
C LYS A 85 -12.49 -2.74 0.52
N ALA A 86 -12.08 -3.83 -0.12
CA ALA A 86 -11.28 -3.77 -1.34
C ALA A 86 -11.99 -2.92 -2.41
N LEU A 87 -13.27 -3.20 -2.69
CA LEU A 87 -14.05 -2.45 -3.67
C LEU A 87 -14.15 -0.97 -3.31
N ILE A 88 -14.41 -0.63 -2.04
CA ILE A 88 -14.47 0.76 -1.57
C ILE A 88 -13.15 1.49 -1.87
N TYR A 89 -12.02 0.89 -1.51
CA TYR A 89 -10.72 1.55 -1.65
C TYR A 89 -10.19 1.56 -3.09
N PHE A 90 -10.50 0.55 -3.92
CA PHE A 90 -10.19 0.61 -5.34
C PHE A 90 -10.99 1.72 -6.04
N ASN A 91 -12.28 1.86 -5.73
CA ASN A 91 -13.08 2.99 -6.24
C ASN A 91 -12.51 4.34 -5.78
N ARG A 92 -12.02 4.40 -4.53
CA ARG A 92 -11.37 5.62 -4.02
C ARG A 92 -10.08 5.95 -4.77
N ALA A 93 -9.24 4.95 -5.05
CA ALA A 93 -8.04 5.11 -5.86
C ALA A 93 -8.40 5.63 -7.26
N TRP A 94 -9.32 4.95 -7.95
CA TRP A 94 -9.81 5.34 -9.28
C TRP A 94 -10.42 6.75 -9.32
N SER A 95 -11.10 7.18 -8.24
CA SER A 95 -11.65 8.54 -8.17
C SER A 95 -10.57 9.64 -8.07
N LEU A 96 -9.36 9.30 -7.63
CA LEU A 96 -8.24 10.23 -7.53
C LEU A 96 -7.36 10.21 -8.79
N ASP A 97 -7.24 9.05 -9.42
CA ASP A 97 -6.57 8.87 -10.69
C ASP A 97 -7.35 7.86 -11.53
N SER A 98 -8.18 8.37 -12.43
CA SER A 98 -9.03 7.55 -13.29
C SER A 98 -8.31 6.98 -14.50
N THR A 99 -7.03 7.34 -14.71
CA THR A 99 -6.20 6.82 -15.79
C THR A 99 -5.54 5.49 -15.44
N ASP A 100 -5.53 5.13 -14.15
CA ASP A 100 -5.02 3.85 -13.66
C ASP A 100 -5.99 2.70 -14.02
N THR A 101 -5.68 2.02 -15.12
CA THR A 101 -6.46 0.86 -15.61
C THR A 101 -6.44 -0.32 -14.64
N ASP A 102 -5.50 -0.40 -13.70
CA ASP A 102 -5.43 -1.51 -12.76
C ASP A 102 -6.51 -1.39 -11.69
N CYS A 103 -6.87 -0.16 -11.30
CA CYS A 103 -8.04 0.09 -10.46
C CYS A 103 -9.31 -0.45 -11.11
N GLU A 104 -9.55 -0.09 -12.38
CA GLU A 104 -10.74 -0.51 -13.12
C GLU A 104 -10.81 -2.04 -13.26
N LYS A 105 -9.71 -2.69 -13.64
CA LYS A 105 -9.61 -4.16 -13.73
C LYS A 105 -9.95 -4.82 -12.40
N ALA A 106 -9.39 -4.32 -11.29
CA ALA A 106 -9.63 -4.88 -9.96
C ALA A 106 -11.10 -4.74 -9.53
N ILE A 107 -11.71 -3.58 -9.79
CA ILE A 107 -13.14 -3.31 -9.51
C ILE A 107 -14.03 -4.27 -10.30
N ASN A 108 -13.78 -4.39 -11.61
CA ASN A 108 -14.56 -5.26 -12.49
C ASN A 108 -14.44 -6.74 -12.10
N LEU A 109 -13.23 -7.20 -11.74
CA LEU A 109 -13.00 -8.57 -11.26
C LEU A 109 -13.81 -8.88 -9.99
N ILE A 110 -13.77 -7.97 -9.00
CA ILE A 110 -14.50 -8.15 -7.75
C ILE A 110 -16.02 -8.16 -8.00
N MET A 111 -16.53 -7.28 -8.87
CA MET A 111 -17.96 -7.23 -9.19
C MET A 111 -18.44 -8.45 -9.99
N ALA A 112 -17.63 -8.96 -10.91
CA ALA A 112 -17.94 -10.16 -11.68
C ALA A 112 -18.09 -11.38 -10.76
N ASN A 113 -17.16 -11.57 -9.84
CA ASN A 113 -17.20 -12.69 -8.88
C ASN A 113 -18.40 -12.62 -7.93
N LYS A 114 -18.87 -11.42 -7.58
CA LYS A 114 -20.08 -11.23 -6.75
C LYS A 114 -21.39 -11.58 -7.47
N LYS A 115 -21.45 -11.44 -8.79
CA LYS A 115 -22.66 -11.77 -9.58
C LYS A 115 -22.81 -13.27 -9.85
N ALA A 116 -21.77 -14.06 -9.57
CA ALA A 116 -21.74 -15.49 -9.83
C ALA A 116 -22.18 -16.36 -8.63
N LEU A 117 -22.58 -15.74 -7.51
CA LEU A 117 -23.11 -16.36 -6.30
C LEU A 117 -24.60 -16.05 -6.16
#